data_AF-A0A937Q6Z3-F1
#
_entry.id   AF-A0A937Q6Z3-F1
#
_cell.length_a   1.000
_cell.length_b   1.000
_cell.length_c   1.000
_cell.angle_alpha   90.00
_cell.angle_beta   90.00
_cell.angle_gamma   90.00
#
_symmetry.space_group_name_H-M   'P 1'
#
loop_
_entity.id
_entity.type
_entity.pdbx_description
1 polymer ?
#
loop_
_entity_poly.entity_id
_entity_poly.type
_entity_poly.pdbx_seq_one_letter_code
_entity_poly.pdbx_strand_id
1 'polypeptide(L)'
;MRNRSLTAVLSGHHAVTRKGLGLNERLGLIGLIDDGMRRGSPESPVMADLFNDLWDLVNETISGSRVNRLKPEDSHNGFRVIEVNAETGESLGRLNMLYMKKPISCYYLVYVEVAAPFRRKGLGTQILEHFRQFLIRKSAVGILDNIIPREDPTYDIYLKQSWKPVKDIIGHSVPRDQRYYMVFIPPRLEGKDLRGPVLKLMHHIKRKRTAIDMRDNQIMVHRTITEFRELHSALLTYFQDEINRGESSPLMRFMFTRFVTKFIAFRRRIEALIGYTGGDSLEQITLSAEIAGLPAQSYPPFDLKDSPNLLTGDLELWSRLPDALKRQPARIIEALPNYQRPNLVTWLKERGVHADYVLTIGDLLDLGFDPTRLKEMTIDGEEFIFERIQAKQLPDLERKKVLLKSMESKMLGLRVENALLKVNPPLLTIRDRGNAYILRRKVGGIHWEEAVEQIHRSDALKRLDHSLKLHRMILGTVREANRMVSEQMGVEEPALNDLLTCFVSWDMKSNRPLLMVDFSNSYLASVWMA
;
A
#
# COMPACT_ATOMS: atom_id res chain seq x y z
N MET A 1 -40.37 26.65 30.51
CA MET A 1 -39.27 25.86 31.11
C MET A 1 -39.07 24.60 30.28
N ARG A 2 -38.48 24.72 29.07
CA ARG A 2 -37.10 24.31 28.70
C ARG A 2 -36.70 22.87 29.04
N ASN A 3 -37.31 21.93 28.31
CA ASN A 3 -36.66 20.74 27.79
C ASN A 3 -35.79 21.17 26.59
N ARG A 4 -34.48 20.92 26.62
CA ARG A 4 -33.59 21.08 25.44
C ARG A 4 -32.94 19.75 25.11
N SER A 5 -33.32 19.27 23.94
CA SER A 5 -32.84 18.13 23.18
C SER A 5 -31.32 18.13 22.99
N LEU A 6 -30.70 16.98 23.28
CA LEU A 6 -29.30 16.62 23.04
C LEU A 6 -29.10 15.96 21.65
N THR A 7 -29.90 16.33 20.66
CA THR A 7 -29.91 15.74 19.29
C THR A 7 -29.19 16.59 18.25
N ALA A 8 -28.14 17.32 18.63
CA ALA A 8 -27.38 18.16 17.72
C ALA A 8 -25.86 18.10 17.97
N VAL A 9 -25.24 16.92 17.77
CA VAL A 9 -23.77 16.79 17.65
C VAL A 9 -23.35 15.87 16.50
N LEU A 10 -24.26 15.14 15.84
CA LEU A 10 -23.92 14.18 14.79
C LEU A 10 -24.35 14.65 13.40
N SER A 11 -23.70 15.69 12.88
CA SER A 11 -23.66 15.97 11.44
C SER A 11 -22.60 17.04 11.14
N GLY A 12 -21.34 16.62 11.06
CA GLY A 12 -20.24 17.46 10.63
C GLY A 12 -19.19 16.61 9.95
N HIS A 13 -19.22 16.55 8.61
CA HIS A 13 -18.07 16.15 7.82
C HIS A 13 -16.93 17.14 8.07
N HIS A 14 -16.13 16.86 9.10
CA HIS A 14 -14.89 17.57 9.33
C HIS A 14 -13.79 16.94 8.49
N ALA A 15 -13.42 17.64 7.42
CA ALA A 15 -12.08 17.55 6.86
C ALA A 15 -11.09 18.09 7.90
N VAL A 16 -10.68 17.25 8.86
CA VAL A 16 -9.68 17.59 9.87
C VAL A 16 -8.30 17.54 9.22
N THR A 17 -7.62 18.68 9.28
CA THR A 17 -6.18 18.79 9.06
C THR A 17 -5.46 17.85 10.02
N ARG A 18 -4.91 16.72 9.56
CA ARG A 18 -4.16 15.75 10.41
C ARG A 18 -2.95 16.43 11.07
N LYS A 19 -3.14 16.95 12.28
CA LYS A 19 -2.10 17.14 13.30
C LYS A 19 -1.87 15.73 13.88
N GLY A 20 -0.62 15.28 14.00
CA GLY A 20 -0.32 13.96 14.57
C GLY A 20 -0.92 13.85 15.98
N LEU A 21 -1.50 12.70 16.31
CA LEU A 21 -2.19 12.48 17.58
C LEU A 21 -1.17 12.55 18.73
N GLY A 22 -1.43 13.34 19.78
CA GLY A 22 -0.61 13.34 20.98
C GLY A 22 -0.73 12.03 21.77
N LEU A 23 0.19 11.76 22.70
CA LEU A 23 0.16 10.54 23.55
C LEU A 23 -1.20 10.39 24.27
N ASN A 24 -1.71 11.47 24.87
CA ASN A 24 -3.00 11.44 25.58
C ASN A 24 -4.18 11.15 24.64
N GLU A 25 -4.14 11.64 23.39
CA GLU A 25 -5.17 11.34 22.39
C GLU A 25 -5.11 9.88 21.98
N ARG A 26 -3.91 9.32 21.78
CA ARG A 26 -3.72 7.89 21.48
C ARG A 26 -4.17 7.00 22.64
N LEU A 27 -3.82 7.32 23.88
CA LEU A 27 -4.32 6.60 25.06
C LEU A 27 -5.85 6.69 25.17
N GLY A 28 -6.43 7.85 24.91
CA GLY A 28 -7.88 8.04 24.84
C GLY A 28 -8.53 7.16 23.77
N LEU A 29 -7.96 7.08 22.57
CA LEU A 29 -8.43 6.19 21.50
C LEU A 29 -8.30 4.71 21.88
N ILE A 30 -7.20 4.30 22.50
CA ILE A 30 -7.03 2.92 22.97
C ILE A 30 -8.10 2.58 24.04
N GLY A 31 -8.35 3.50 24.97
CA GLY A 31 -9.42 3.35 25.96
C GLY A 31 -10.82 3.26 25.34
N LEU A 32 -11.12 4.09 24.34
CA LEU A 32 -12.38 4.01 23.58
C LEU A 32 -12.53 2.70 22.80
N ILE A 33 -11.43 2.15 22.27
CA ILE A 33 -11.41 0.84 21.62
C ILE A 33 -11.72 -0.26 22.65
N ASP A 34 -11.08 -0.25 23.81
CA ASP A 34 -11.35 -1.22 24.88
C ASP A 34 -12.82 -1.15 25.34
N ASP A 35 -13.32 0.04 25.68
CA ASP A 35 -14.70 0.26 26.10
C ASP A 35 -15.71 -0.16 25.01
N GLY A 36 -15.44 0.20 23.77
CA GLY A 36 -16.26 -0.17 22.62
C GLY A 36 -16.33 -1.66 22.41
N MET A 37 -15.19 -2.34 22.54
CA MET A 37 -15.07 -3.79 22.44
C MET A 37 -15.79 -4.52 23.58
N ARG A 38 -15.64 -4.07 24.82
CA ARG A 38 -16.35 -4.64 25.99
C ARG A 38 -17.86 -4.48 25.90
N ARG A 39 -18.34 -3.37 25.32
CA ARG A 39 -19.78 -3.07 25.20
C ARG A 39 -20.44 -3.66 23.94
N GLY A 40 -19.65 -4.26 23.03
CA GLY A 40 -20.14 -4.86 21.79
C GLY A 40 -20.92 -3.88 20.90
N SER A 41 -20.61 -2.58 20.97
CA SER A 41 -21.39 -1.55 20.27
C SER A 41 -21.09 -1.56 18.76
N PRO A 42 -22.11 -1.71 17.89
CA PRO A 42 -21.94 -1.57 16.43
C PRO A 42 -21.59 -0.14 16.00
N GLU A 43 -21.89 0.85 16.87
CA GLU A 43 -21.58 2.28 16.69
C GLU A 43 -20.31 2.73 17.43
N SER A 44 -19.60 1.82 18.11
CA SER A 44 -18.24 2.16 18.53
C SER A 44 -17.44 2.47 17.26
N PRO A 45 -16.58 3.50 17.22
CA PRO A 45 -15.68 3.72 16.09
C PRO A 45 -14.70 2.54 16.04
N VAL A 46 -15.16 1.41 15.46
CA VAL A 46 -14.53 0.10 15.55
C VAL A 46 -13.17 0.19 14.87
N MET A 47 -12.11 0.35 15.66
CA MET A 47 -10.71 0.27 15.24
C MET A 47 -10.30 1.28 14.14
N ALA A 48 -11.19 2.21 13.77
CA ALA A 48 -11.16 2.86 12.47
C ALA A 48 -10.33 4.13 12.40
N ASP A 49 -9.74 4.59 13.50
CA ASP A 49 -8.94 5.80 13.53
C ASP A 49 -7.47 5.46 13.82
N LEU A 50 -7.15 4.79 14.94
CA LEU A 50 -5.76 4.59 15.38
C LEU A 50 -4.87 3.82 14.37
N PHE A 51 -5.31 2.64 13.92
CA PHE A 51 -4.54 1.84 12.94
C PHE A 51 -4.87 2.19 11.49
N ASN A 52 -5.96 2.90 11.23
CA ASN A 52 -6.32 3.34 9.89
C ASN A 52 -5.54 4.58 9.49
N ASP A 53 -5.38 5.57 10.39
CA ASP A 53 -4.49 6.70 10.16
C ASP A 53 -3.06 6.22 9.87
N LEU A 54 -2.59 5.23 10.64
CA LEU A 54 -1.30 4.59 10.39
C LEU A 54 -1.29 3.85 9.04
N TRP A 55 -2.38 3.18 8.67
CA TRP A 55 -2.45 2.47 7.39
C TRP A 55 -2.51 3.40 6.19
N ASP A 56 -3.22 4.51 6.31
CA ASP A 56 -3.28 5.56 5.31
C ASP A 56 -1.90 6.20 5.16
N LEU A 57 -1.21 6.47 6.26
CA LEU A 57 0.16 6.98 6.23
C LEU A 57 1.15 6.01 5.59
N VAL A 58 1.02 4.71 5.89
CA VAL A 58 1.76 3.63 5.24
C VAL A 58 1.47 3.70 3.73
N ASN A 59 0.21 3.63 3.30
CA ASN A 59 -0.14 3.72 1.88
C ASN A 59 0.36 5.03 1.23
N GLU A 60 0.26 6.18 1.90
CA GLU A 60 0.75 7.47 1.42
C GLU A 60 2.27 7.44 1.18
N THR A 61 3.01 6.86 2.12
CA THR A 61 4.48 6.67 2.05
C THR A 61 4.88 5.76 0.88
N ILE A 62 4.02 4.80 0.53
CA ILE A 62 4.30 3.75 -0.45
C ILE A 62 3.85 4.13 -1.86
N SER A 63 2.72 4.81 -2.00
CA SER A 63 2.18 5.27 -3.29
C SER A 63 2.97 6.45 -3.89
N GLY A 64 4.10 6.83 -3.27
CA GLY A 64 4.88 7.99 -3.69
C GLY A 64 4.02 9.24 -3.77
N SER A 65 3.03 9.35 -2.86
CA SER A 65 2.04 10.42 -2.90
C SER A 65 2.76 11.74 -2.69
N ARG A 66 3.02 12.37 -3.83
CA ARG A 66 3.29 13.79 -4.04
C ARG A 66 2.70 14.58 -2.87
N VAL A 67 3.58 15.28 -2.17
CA VAL A 67 3.36 16.22 -1.06
C VAL A 67 3.93 15.69 0.27
N ASN A 68 5.14 16.16 0.63
CA ASN A 68 5.35 16.65 2.00
C ASN A 68 6.47 17.69 2.17
N ARG A 69 6.06 18.71 2.94
CA ARG A 69 6.71 19.78 3.71
C ARG A 69 8.23 19.69 3.88
N LEU A 70 8.97 20.41 3.03
CA LEU A 70 10.35 20.81 3.34
C LEU A 70 10.36 21.95 4.37
N LYS A 71 11.26 21.86 5.36
CA LYS A 71 11.59 22.99 6.24
C LYS A 71 12.58 23.93 5.52
N PRO A 72 12.49 25.26 5.71
CA PRO A 72 13.34 26.23 5.02
C PRO A 72 14.85 26.08 5.29
N GLU A 73 15.22 25.46 6.40
CA GLU A 73 16.57 25.49 6.96
C GLU A 73 17.55 24.49 6.30
N ASP A 74 17.07 23.52 5.51
CA ASP A 74 17.89 22.42 4.93
C ASP A 74 18.28 22.59 3.45
N SER A 75 18.45 23.83 2.97
CA SER A 75 18.73 24.10 1.56
C SER A 75 20.22 23.90 1.19
N HIS A 76 20.57 22.69 0.73
CA HIS A 76 21.77 22.43 -0.09
C HIS A 76 21.35 21.85 -1.45
N ASN A 77 22.10 22.15 -2.52
CA ASN A 77 21.94 21.65 -3.91
C ASN A 77 20.90 22.32 -4.84
N GLY A 78 20.57 23.59 -4.63
CA GLY A 78 19.82 24.41 -5.61
C GLY A 78 18.29 24.32 -5.51
N PHE A 79 17.77 23.67 -4.47
CA PHE A 79 16.38 23.81 -4.04
C PHE A 79 16.15 25.21 -3.44
N ARG A 80 15.01 25.81 -3.77
CA ARG A 80 14.56 27.08 -3.20
C ARG A 80 13.13 26.92 -2.71
N VAL A 81 12.83 27.59 -1.61
CA VAL A 81 11.49 27.66 -1.02
C VAL A 81 11.03 29.12 -1.07
N ILE A 82 9.80 29.35 -1.52
CA ILE A 82 9.13 30.65 -1.36
C ILE A 82 7.97 30.43 -0.39
N GLU A 83 7.98 31.12 0.75
CA GLU A 83 6.86 31.13 1.68
C GLU A 83 5.81 32.16 1.27
N VAL A 84 4.54 31.81 1.43
CA VAL A 84 3.38 32.66 1.18
C VAL A 84 2.73 32.90 2.53
N ASN A 85 2.84 34.13 3.02
CA ASN A 85 2.32 34.52 4.34
C ASN A 85 1.13 35.47 4.19
N ALA A 86 0.21 35.45 5.15
CA ALA A 86 -0.85 36.43 5.31
C ALA A 86 -0.25 37.76 5.80
N GLU A 87 -1.00 38.86 5.65
CA GLU A 87 -0.62 40.16 6.23
C GLU A 87 -0.47 40.10 7.76
N THR A 88 -1.14 39.14 8.41
CA THR A 88 -1.02 38.82 9.85
C THR A 88 0.25 38.07 10.22
N GLY A 89 1.08 37.66 9.24
CA GLY A 89 2.29 36.88 9.44
C GLY A 89 2.10 35.36 9.44
N GLU A 90 0.87 34.86 9.34
CA GLU A 90 0.59 33.42 9.28
C GLU A 90 1.01 32.81 7.93
N SER A 91 1.69 31.67 7.91
CA SER A 91 2.05 30.96 6.67
C SER A 91 0.83 30.31 6.02
N LEU A 92 0.41 30.85 4.88
CA LEU A 92 -0.70 30.37 4.04
C LEU A 92 -0.29 29.20 3.12
N GLY A 93 0.98 29.14 2.73
CA GLY A 93 1.50 28.09 1.84
C GLY A 93 2.99 28.23 1.51
N ARG A 94 3.54 27.24 0.78
CA ARG A 94 4.95 27.21 0.37
C ARG A 94 5.10 26.67 -1.05
N LEU A 95 6.04 27.24 -1.82
CA LEU A 95 6.41 26.72 -3.14
C LEU A 95 7.80 26.12 -3.07
N ASN A 96 7.92 24.85 -3.47
CA ASN A 96 9.20 24.15 -3.52
C ASN A 96 9.66 24.04 -4.97
N MET A 97 10.84 24.60 -5.26
CA MET A 97 11.34 24.67 -6.62
C MET A 97 12.82 24.28 -6.72
N LEU A 98 13.18 23.65 -7.83
CA LEU A 98 14.54 23.37 -8.20
C LEU A 98 15.00 24.39 -9.25
N TYR A 99 16.07 25.13 -8.95
CA TYR A 99 16.66 26.05 -9.92
C TYR A 99 17.72 25.35 -10.77
N MET A 100 17.65 25.56 -12.09
CA MET A 100 18.62 25.09 -13.07
C MET A 100 19.09 26.24 -13.94
N LYS A 101 20.41 26.45 -14.02
CA LYS A 101 21.01 27.55 -14.79
C LYS A 101 21.22 27.21 -16.27
N LYS A 102 21.39 25.94 -16.61
CA LYS A 102 21.69 25.45 -17.98
C LYS A 102 20.61 24.46 -18.44
N PRO A 103 20.30 24.40 -19.75
CA PRO A 103 20.80 25.25 -20.85
C PRO A 103 20.22 26.67 -20.87
N ILE A 104 19.11 26.90 -20.18
CA ILE A 104 18.50 28.21 -19.95
C ILE A 104 18.06 28.26 -18.48
N SER A 105 17.98 29.46 -17.91
CA SER A 105 17.48 29.65 -16.54
C SER A 105 16.07 29.09 -16.42
N CYS A 106 15.91 28.11 -15.52
CA CYS A 106 14.67 27.40 -15.32
C CYS A 106 14.40 27.18 -13.83
N TYR A 107 13.15 27.40 -13.43
CA TYR A 107 12.64 26.97 -12.14
C TYR A 107 11.64 25.85 -12.38
N TYR A 108 12.00 24.65 -11.94
CA TYR A 108 11.09 23.52 -11.89
C TYR A 108 10.32 23.56 -10.58
N LEU A 109 9.02 23.81 -10.64
CA LEU A 109 8.12 23.74 -9.50
C LEU A 109 7.85 22.27 -9.18
N VAL A 110 8.43 21.80 -8.08
CA VAL A 110 8.35 20.41 -7.67
C VAL A 110 6.98 20.14 -7.04
N TYR A 111 6.54 21.03 -6.13
CA TYR A 111 5.18 21.01 -5.59
C TYR A 111 4.81 22.34 -4.91
N VAL A 112 3.50 22.54 -4.70
CA VAL A 112 2.91 23.67 -3.98
C VAL A 112 2.22 23.14 -2.73
N GLU A 113 2.53 23.73 -1.58
CA GLU A 113 1.88 23.48 -0.32
C GLU A 113 0.88 24.59 0.00
N VAL A 114 -0.35 24.22 0.35
CA VAL A 114 -1.38 25.13 0.87
C VAL A 114 -1.89 24.59 2.19
N ALA A 115 -1.88 25.43 3.23
CA ALA A 115 -2.41 25.08 4.53
C ALA A 115 -3.90 24.71 4.41
N ALA A 116 -4.31 23.62 5.07
CA ALA A 116 -5.63 23.02 4.85
C ALA A 116 -6.83 23.97 5.05
N PRO A 117 -6.83 24.91 6.02
CA PRO A 117 -7.92 25.90 6.18
C PRO A 117 -8.12 26.84 4.98
N PHE A 118 -7.16 26.87 4.05
CA PHE A 118 -7.14 27.76 2.89
C PHE A 118 -7.27 27.03 1.55
N ARG A 119 -7.44 25.70 1.57
CA ARG A 119 -7.75 24.90 0.37
C ARG A 119 -9.15 25.26 -0.14
N ARG A 120 -9.35 25.16 -1.47
CA ARG A 120 -10.62 25.49 -2.18
C ARG A 120 -11.09 26.95 -2.07
N LYS A 121 -10.28 27.86 -1.54
CA LYS A 121 -10.55 29.32 -1.48
C LYS A 121 -9.86 30.13 -2.59
N GLY A 122 -9.48 29.50 -3.71
CA GLY A 122 -8.78 30.16 -4.82
C GLY A 122 -7.29 30.45 -4.59
N LEU A 123 -6.73 30.08 -3.43
CA LEU A 123 -5.32 30.33 -3.10
C LEU A 123 -4.34 29.66 -4.08
N GLY A 124 -4.66 28.47 -4.60
CA GLY A 124 -3.83 27.79 -5.60
C GLY A 124 -3.67 28.62 -6.88
N THR A 125 -4.74 29.27 -7.35
CA THR A 125 -4.73 30.18 -8.49
C THR A 125 -3.86 31.41 -8.23
N GLN A 126 -3.94 31.98 -7.02
CA GLN A 126 -3.13 33.13 -6.61
C GLN A 126 -1.64 32.77 -6.50
N ILE A 127 -1.32 31.59 -5.98
CA ILE A 127 0.04 31.09 -5.88
C ILE A 127 0.66 30.89 -7.27
N LEU A 128 -0.09 30.30 -8.20
CA LEU A 128 0.38 30.11 -9.58
C LEU A 128 0.58 31.46 -10.28
N GLU A 129 -0.28 32.45 -10.04
CA GLU A 129 -0.12 33.80 -10.58
C GLU A 129 1.13 34.47 -10.01
N HIS A 130 1.35 34.40 -8.70
CA HIS A 130 2.57 34.92 -8.08
C HIS A 130 3.84 34.24 -8.62
N PHE A 131 3.80 32.91 -8.80
CA PHE A 131 4.91 32.18 -9.37
C PHE A 131 5.17 32.59 -10.82
N ARG A 132 4.12 32.79 -11.61
CA ARG A 132 4.20 33.34 -12.97
C ARG A 132 4.88 34.70 -12.98
N GLN A 133 4.45 35.62 -12.11
CA GLN A 133 5.07 36.94 -11.98
C GLN A 133 6.53 36.87 -11.54
N PHE A 134 6.88 35.90 -10.69
CA PHE A 134 8.27 35.62 -10.30
C PHE A 134 9.10 35.16 -11.51
N LEU A 135 8.60 34.23 -12.32
CA LEU A 135 9.27 33.75 -13.54
C LEU A 135 9.48 34.87 -14.57
N ILE A 136 8.48 35.73 -14.76
CA ILE A 136 8.57 36.92 -15.62
C ILE A 136 9.69 37.85 -15.14
N ARG A 137 9.67 38.21 -13.84
CA ARG A 137 10.70 39.06 -13.21
C ARG A 137 12.10 38.47 -13.37
N LYS A 138 12.25 37.16 -13.20
CA LYS A 138 13.53 36.45 -13.35
C LYS A 138 13.90 36.14 -14.80
N SER A 139 13.00 36.40 -15.76
CA SER A 139 13.19 36.04 -17.18
C SER A 139 13.60 34.57 -17.33
N ALA A 140 12.95 33.69 -16.58
CA ALA A 140 13.28 32.27 -16.49
C ALA A 140 12.08 31.40 -16.91
N VAL A 141 12.37 30.25 -17.52
CA VAL A 141 11.35 29.28 -17.90
C VAL A 141 10.81 28.57 -16.66
N GLY A 142 9.49 28.48 -16.55
CA GLY A 142 8.83 27.67 -15.52
C GLY A 142 8.53 26.27 -16.05
N ILE A 143 8.72 25.25 -15.22
CA ILE A 143 8.30 23.88 -15.53
C ILE A 143 7.55 23.33 -14.33
N LEU A 144 6.46 22.59 -14.56
CA LEU A 144 5.73 21.85 -13.52
C LEU A 144 5.17 20.55 -14.08
N ASP A 145 4.73 19.66 -13.20
CA ASP A 145 4.03 18.42 -13.55
C ASP A 145 2.52 18.63 -13.34
N ASN A 146 1.69 18.34 -14.35
CA ASN A 146 0.24 18.34 -14.19
C ASN A 146 -0.19 16.99 -13.60
N ILE A 147 -0.26 16.99 -12.27
CA ILE A 147 -0.57 15.82 -11.45
C ILE A 147 -2.07 15.65 -11.18
N ILE A 148 -2.87 16.59 -11.67
CA ILE A 148 -4.31 16.63 -11.42
C ILE A 148 -4.98 15.55 -12.30
N PRO A 149 -5.84 14.68 -11.75
CA PRO A 149 -6.61 13.72 -12.54
C PRO A 149 -7.46 14.43 -13.60
N ARG A 150 -7.69 13.80 -14.75
CA ARG A 150 -8.45 14.41 -15.86
C ARG A 150 -9.91 14.68 -15.50
N GLU A 151 -10.41 13.91 -14.55
CA GLU A 151 -11.77 13.94 -14.06
C GLU A 151 -11.97 15.05 -13.00
N ASP A 152 -10.89 15.66 -12.50
CA ASP A 152 -10.96 16.73 -11.52
C ASP A 152 -11.36 18.06 -12.19
N PRO A 153 -12.35 18.82 -11.64
CA PRO A 153 -12.78 20.11 -12.20
C PRO A 153 -11.67 21.17 -12.34
N THR A 154 -10.54 20.99 -11.67
CA THR A 154 -9.39 21.88 -11.70
C THR A 154 -8.27 21.44 -12.65
N TYR A 155 -8.46 20.35 -13.41
CA TYR A 155 -7.47 19.81 -14.35
C TYR A 155 -6.88 20.87 -15.30
N ASP A 156 -7.73 21.76 -15.82
CA ASP A 156 -7.35 22.80 -16.77
C ASP A 156 -6.77 24.08 -16.13
N ILE A 157 -6.53 24.10 -14.82
CA ILE A 157 -6.07 25.31 -14.11
C ILE A 157 -4.77 25.87 -14.69
N TYR A 158 -3.84 24.99 -15.08
CA TYR A 158 -2.56 25.40 -15.65
C TYR A 158 -2.74 26.01 -17.05
N LEU A 159 -3.59 25.42 -17.89
CA LEU A 159 -3.90 25.92 -19.23
C LEU A 159 -4.53 27.32 -19.15
N LYS A 160 -5.46 27.52 -18.22
CA LYS A 160 -6.10 28.82 -17.95
C LYS A 160 -5.12 29.91 -17.51
N GLN A 161 -3.93 29.52 -17.03
CA GLN A 161 -2.85 30.44 -16.65
C GLN A 161 -1.68 30.48 -17.65
N SER A 162 -1.95 30.18 -18.92
CA SER A 162 -0.98 30.25 -20.02
C SER A 162 0.20 29.27 -19.91
N TRP A 163 0.08 28.25 -19.07
CA TRP A 163 1.01 27.12 -19.11
C TRP A 163 0.68 26.25 -20.31
N LYS A 164 1.72 25.79 -21.03
CA LYS A 164 1.57 24.97 -22.23
C LYS A 164 2.13 23.57 -21.99
N PRO A 165 1.46 22.50 -22.44
CA PRO A 165 2.04 21.17 -22.48
C PRO A 165 3.42 21.17 -23.13
N VAL A 166 4.38 20.43 -22.58
CA VAL A 166 5.76 20.39 -23.13
C VAL A 166 5.75 19.93 -24.59
N LYS A 167 4.83 19.04 -24.96
CA LYS A 167 4.64 18.53 -26.33
C LYS A 167 4.41 19.65 -27.36
N ASP A 168 3.82 20.77 -26.95
CA ASP A 168 3.53 21.89 -27.83
C ASP A 168 4.80 22.71 -28.14
N ILE A 169 5.89 22.49 -27.37
CA ILE A 169 7.21 23.10 -27.58
C ILE A 169 8.16 22.12 -28.28
N ILE A 170 8.18 20.85 -27.86
CA ILE A 170 9.18 19.86 -28.34
C ILE A 170 8.68 18.92 -29.45
N GLY A 171 7.39 18.93 -29.78
CA GLY A 171 6.77 18.11 -30.84
C GLY A 171 6.69 16.61 -30.50
N HIS A 172 6.53 15.74 -31.50
CA HIS A 172 6.38 14.28 -31.33
C HIS A 172 7.59 13.54 -30.73
N SER A 173 8.70 14.25 -30.50
CA SER A 173 9.92 13.75 -29.87
C SER A 173 9.81 13.51 -28.35
N VAL A 174 8.62 13.61 -27.76
CA VAL A 174 8.40 13.45 -26.30
C VAL A 174 8.25 11.96 -25.94
N PRO A 175 9.12 11.40 -25.09
CA PRO A 175 8.90 10.08 -24.48
C PRO A 175 7.53 10.00 -23.78
N ARG A 176 6.85 8.83 -23.82
CA ARG A 176 5.48 8.67 -23.27
C ARG A 176 5.38 9.07 -21.79
N ASP A 177 6.46 8.97 -21.02
CA ASP A 177 6.62 9.32 -19.60
C ASP A 177 6.71 10.84 -19.32
N GLN A 178 6.74 11.71 -20.34
CA GLN A 178 6.92 13.16 -20.18
C GLN A 178 5.67 13.98 -20.60
N ARG A 179 4.52 13.33 -20.79
CA ARG A 179 3.29 13.97 -21.30
C ARG A 179 2.60 14.91 -20.30
N TYR A 180 2.95 14.83 -19.02
CA TYR A 180 2.32 15.62 -17.95
C TYR A 180 3.05 16.93 -17.66
N TYR A 181 4.24 17.15 -18.23
CA TYR A 181 4.97 18.39 -18.01
C TYR A 181 4.30 19.58 -18.69
N MET A 182 4.15 20.66 -17.92
CA MET A 182 3.69 21.96 -18.37
C MET A 182 4.84 22.95 -18.29
N VAL A 183 4.90 23.85 -19.27
CA VAL A 183 5.95 24.86 -19.41
C VAL A 183 5.33 26.24 -19.47
N PHE A 184 5.89 27.16 -18.69
CA PHE A 184 5.63 28.58 -18.80
C PHE A 184 6.82 29.27 -19.44
N ILE A 185 6.56 29.96 -20.57
CA ILE A 185 7.56 30.76 -21.27
C ILE A 185 7.30 32.24 -20.91
N PRO A 186 8.24 32.94 -20.26
CA PRO A 186 8.06 34.36 -19.96
C PRO A 186 8.09 35.20 -21.25
N PRO A 187 7.43 36.37 -21.31
CA PRO A 187 7.31 37.19 -22.52
C PRO A 187 8.65 37.52 -23.22
N ARG A 188 9.72 37.74 -22.44
CA ARG A 188 11.08 38.01 -22.97
C ARG A 188 11.71 36.84 -23.75
N LEU A 189 11.14 35.65 -23.63
CA LEU A 189 11.58 34.44 -24.32
C LEU A 189 10.56 33.97 -25.36
N GLU A 190 9.43 34.67 -25.53
CA GLU A 190 8.48 34.39 -26.61
C GLU A 190 9.11 34.63 -27.98
N GLY A 191 8.76 33.78 -28.95
CA GLY A 191 9.30 33.83 -30.31
C GLY A 191 10.72 33.27 -30.49
N LYS A 192 11.42 32.89 -29.41
CA LYS A 192 12.72 32.21 -29.50
C LYS A 192 12.57 30.71 -29.74
N ASP A 193 13.54 30.09 -30.41
CA ASP A 193 13.60 28.62 -30.50
C ASP A 193 14.00 28.02 -29.15
N LEU A 194 13.01 27.48 -28.44
CA LEU A 194 13.17 26.85 -27.13
C LEU A 194 13.14 25.32 -27.21
N ARG A 195 13.00 24.73 -28.40
CA ARG A 195 12.85 23.28 -28.57
C ARG A 195 14.06 22.52 -28.01
N GLY A 196 15.26 22.86 -28.46
CA GLY A 196 16.50 22.25 -27.98
C GLY A 196 16.78 22.49 -26.49
N PRO A 197 16.68 23.72 -25.99
CA PRO A 197 16.85 24.04 -24.57
C PRO A 197 15.85 23.32 -23.65
N VAL A 198 14.56 23.28 -23.98
CA VAL A 198 13.53 22.63 -23.16
C VAL A 198 13.73 21.11 -23.16
N LEU A 199 14.07 20.50 -24.29
CA LEU A 199 14.39 19.06 -24.35
C LEU A 199 15.57 18.72 -23.44
N LYS A 200 16.65 19.51 -23.48
CA LYS A 200 17.79 19.36 -22.57
C LYS A 200 17.38 19.57 -21.10
N LEU A 201 16.48 20.50 -20.79
CA LEU A 201 15.93 20.66 -19.43
C LEU A 201 15.16 19.41 -18.98
N MET A 202 14.33 18.82 -19.85
CA MET A 202 13.64 17.55 -19.54
C MET A 202 14.62 16.44 -19.17
N HIS A 203 15.72 16.30 -19.92
CA HIS A 203 16.78 15.34 -19.58
C HIS A 203 17.48 15.66 -18.24
N HIS A 204 17.67 16.93 -17.88
CA HIS A 204 18.21 17.30 -16.57
C HIS A 204 17.23 16.99 -15.44
N ILE A 205 15.94 17.30 -15.62
CA ILE A 205 14.89 16.97 -14.66
C ILE A 205 14.82 15.46 -14.48
N LYS A 206 14.79 14.68 -15.57
CA LYS A 206 14.77 13.21 -15.53
C LYS A 206 15.97 12.64 -14.77
N ARG A 207 17.18 13.18 -14.96
CA ARG A 207 18.38 12.76 -14.20
C ARG A 207 18.33 13.14 -12.73
N LYS A 208 17.73 14.28 -12.39
CA LYS A 208 17.58 14.74 -11.00
C LYS A 208 16.35 14.14 -10.30
N ARG A 209 15.41 13.56 -11.06
CA ARG A 209 14.14 13.03 -10.55
C ARG A 209 14.36 11.93 -9.52
N THR A 210 15.26 10.99 -9.81
CA THR A 210 15.65 9.94 -8.86
C THR A 210 16.11 10.52 -7.53
N ALA A 211 16.94 11.57 -7.52
CA ALA A 211 17.40 12.19 -6.27
C ALA A 211 16.29 12.96 -5.52
N ILE A 212 15.30 13.50 -6.24
CA ILE A 212 14.11 14.15 -5.65
C ILE A 212 13.24 13.07 -4.99
N ASP A 213 12.90 12.01 -5.74
CA ASP A 213 12.07 10.91 -5.26
C ASP A 213 12.73 10.18 -4.08
N MET A 214 14.06 10.00 -4.09
CA MET A 214 14.82 9.41 -2.98
C MET A 214 14.71 10.22 -1.68
N ARG A 215 14.77 11.55 -1.75
CA ARG A 215 14.67 12.42 -0.56
C ARG A 215 13.26 12.44 0.01
N ASP A 216 12.26 12.48 -0.86
CA ASP A 216 10.85 12.42 -0.46
C ASP A 216 10.53 11.08 0.22
N ASN A 217 11.01 9.97 -0.34
CA ASN A 217 10.92 8.64 0.27
C ASN A 217 11.54 8.60 1.67
N GLN A 218 12.74 9.17 1.87
CA GLN A 218 13.41 9.20 3.18
C GLN A 218 12.59 9.93 4.25
N ILE A 219 12.02 11.10 3.92
CA ILE A 219 11.23 11.89 4.88
C ILE A 219 9.94 11.15 5.25
N MET A 220 9.24 10.57 4.26
CA MET A 220 8.02 9.81 4.50
C MET A 220 8.27 8.57 5.37
N VAL A 221 9.34 7.84 5.07
CA VAL A 221 9.74 6.67 5.88
C VAL A 221 10.05 7.08 7.32
N HIS A 222 10.82 8.16 7.53
CA HIS A 222 11.14 8.62 8.88
C HIS A 222 9.88 9.01 9.67
N ARG A 223 8.94 9.73 9.05
CA ARG A 223 7.66 10.09 9.67
C ARG A 223 6.86 8.84 10.06
N THR A 224 6.76 7.87 9.17
CA THR A 224 6.00 6.65 9.43
C THR A 224 6.65 5.82 10.54
N ILE A 225 7.98 5.75 10.60
CA ILE A 225 8.71 5.12 11.73
C ILE A 225 8.39 5.84 13.04
N THR A 226 8.39 7.17 13.07
CA THR A 226 8.02 7.94 14.27
C THR A 226 6.60 7.62 14.74
N GLU A 227 5.65 7.51 13.83
CA GLU A 227 4.26 7.15 14.17
C GLU A 227 4.15 5.71 14.72
N PHE A 228 4.89 4.75 14.15
CA PHE A 228 4.99 3.41 14.74
C PHE A 228 5.62 3.45 16.14
N ARG A 229 6.68 4.24 16.35
CA ARG A 229 7.32 4.37 17.68
C ARG A 229 6.36 4.96 18.71
N GLU A 230 5.67 6.03 18.36
CA GLU A 230 4.74 6.68 19.28
C GLU A 230 3.53 5.80 19.61
N LEU A 231 3.02 5.05 18.62
CA LEU A 231 1.97 4.05 18.85
C LEU A 231 2.46 2.90 19.74
N HIS A 232 3.67 2.39 19.51
CA HIS A 232 4.27 1.35 20.34
C HIS A 232 4.39 1.81 21.80
N SER A 233 4.89 3.03 22.04
CA SER A 233 4.97 3.62 23.37
C SER A 233 3.60 3.76 24.02
N ALA A 234 2.58 4.19 23.27
CA ALA A 234 1.21 4.28 23.79
C ALA A 234 0.63 2.90 24.19
N LEU A 235 0.89 1.86 23.40
CA LEU A 235 0.50 0.48 23.74
C LEU A 235 1.22 -0.01 25.01
N LEU A 236 2.53 0.21 25.12
CA LEU A 236 3.29 -0.15 26.32
C LEU A 236 2.76 0.58 27.56
N THR A 237 2.48 1.88 27.46
CA THR A 237 1.91 2.67 28.56
C THR A 237 0.52 2.17 28.95
N TYR A 238 -0.34 1.87 27.98
CA TYR A 238 -1.70 1.42 28.26
C TYR A 238 -1.73 0.03 28.95
N PHE A 239 -0.88 -0.90 28.49
CA PHE A 239 -0.81 -2.26 29.04
C PHE A 239 0.25 -2.44 30.13
N GLN A 240 0.81 -1.35 30.67
CA GLN A 240 1.96 -1.41 31.59
C GLN A 240 1.69 -2.29 32.82
N ASP A 241 0.50 -2.20 33.40
CA ASP A 241 0.11 -3.00 34.56
C ASP A 241 0.02 -4.50 34.23
N GLU A 242 -0.54 -4.85 33.06
CA GLU A 242 -0.62 -6.24 32.59
C GLU A 242 0.80 -6.80 32.32
N ILE A 243 1.65 -6.02 31.64
CA ILE A 243 3.04 -6.38 31.35
C ILE A 243 3.82 -6.63 32.64
N ASN A 244 3.71 -5.72 33.61
CA ASN A 244 4.42 -5.83 34.90
C ASN A 244 3.98 -7.06 35.71
N ARG A 245 2.74 -7.54 35.53
CA ARG A 245 2.20 -8.72 36.20
C ARG A 245 2.45 -10.02 35.42
N GLY A 246 2.99 -9.93 34.21
CA GLY A 246 3.11 -11.09 33.30
C GLY A 246 1.75 -11.61 32.81
N GLU A 247 0.72 -10.76 32.84
CA GLU A 247 -0.62 -11.09 32.35
C GLU A 247 -0.71 -10.76 30.85
N SER A 248 -1.48 -11.54 30.10
CA SER A 248 -1.72 -11.30 28.68
C SER A 248 -3.21 -11.31 28.37
N SER A 249 -3.87 -10.14 28.41
CA SER A 249 -5.28 -10.09 28.01
C SER A 249 -5.45 -10.37 26.51
N PRO A 250 -6.61 -10.91 26.10
CA PRO A 250 -6.94 -11.06 24.68
C PRO A 250 -6.89 -9.74 23.89
N LEU A 251 -7.17 -8.61 24.55
CA LEU A 251 -7.07 -7.29 23.92
C LEU A 251 -5.62 -6.88 23.68
N MET A 252 -4.75 -7.07 24.67
CA MET A 252 -3.32 -6.80 24.54
C MET A 252 -2.71 -7.59 23.38
N ARG A 253 -2.95 -8.92 23.34
CA ARG A 253 -2.50 -9.78 22.23
C ARG A 253 -3.00 -9.28 20.88
N PHE A 254 -4.28 -8.91 20.80
CA PHE A 254 -4.87 -8.40 19.57
C PHE A 254 -4.26 -7.07 19.11
N MET A 255 -4.06 -6.11 20.03
CA MET A 255 -3.52 -4.79 19.72
C MET A 255 -2.05 -4.87 19.27
N PHE A 256 -1.21 -5.64 19.95
CA PHE A 256 0.17 -5.86 19.53
C PHE A 256 0.28 -6.68 18.24
N THR A 257 -0.61 -7.66 18.02
CA THR A 257 -0.65 -8.40 16.73
C THR A 257 -1.00 -7.46 15.57
N ARG A 258 -1.99 -6.57 15.76
CA ARG A 258 -2.35 -5.55 14.76
C ARG A 258 -1.19 -4.58 14.49
N PHE A 259 -0.51 -4.13 15.55
CA PHE A 259 0.69 -3.29 15.42
C PHE A 259 1.77 -3.96 14.56
N VAL A 260 2.14 -5.19 14.91
CA VAL A 260 3.22 -5.92 14.24
C VAL A 260 2.87 -6.27 12.80
N THR A 261 1.65 -6.75 12.53
CA THR A 261 1.24 -7.05 11.14
C THR A 261 1.25 -5.81 10.24
N LYS A 262 0.92 -4.63 10.79
CA LYS A 262 1.05 -3.35 10.08
C LYS A 262 2.50 -2.93 9.88
N PHE A 263 3.35 -3.13 10.90
CA PHE A 263 4.78 -2.84 10.83
C PHE A 263 5.49 -3.71 9.80
N ILE A 264 5.20 -5.01 9.77
CA ILE A 264 5.69 -5.95 8.76
C ILE A 264 5.30 -5.51 7.34
N ALA A 265 4.02 -5.14 7.15
CA ALA A 265 3.55 -4.65 5.86
C ALA A 265 4.26 -3.35 5.42
N PHE A 266 4.58 -2.47 6.38
CA PHE A 266 5.41 -1.30 6.12
C PHE A 266 6.85 -1.68 5.72
N ARG A 267 7.52 -2.55 6.50
CA ARG A 267 8.89 -3.04 6.20
C ARG A 267 9.03 -3.57 4.79
N ARG A 268 8.18 -4.53 4.41
CA ARG A 268 8.19 -5.15 3.08
C ARG A 268 8.02 -4.16 1.94
N ARG A 269 7.25 -3.09 2.16
CA ARG A 269 6.93 -2.11 1.12
C ARG A 269 7.97 -1.00 1.02
N ILE A 270 8.69 -0.68 2.09
CA ILE A 270 9.81 0.28 2.00
C ILE A 270 11.07 -0.32 1.37
N GLU A 271 11.25 -1.64 1.43
CA GLU A 271 12.29 -2.36 0.69
C GLU A 271 12.17 -2.18 -0.83
N ALA A 272 10.96 -1.88 -1.33
CA ALA A 272 10.71 -1.59 -2.74
C ALA A 272 10.95 -0.12 -3.13
N LEU A 273 11.22 0.78 -2.17
CA LEU A 273 11.42 2.21 -2.45
C LEU A 273 12.82 2.51 -3.00
N ILE A 274 12.86 3.23 -4.12
CA ILE A 274 14.11 3.63 -4.76
C ILE A 274 14.95 4.50 -3.81
N GLY A 275 16.18 4.05 -3.56
CA GLY A 275 17.20 4.75 -2.76
C GLY A 275 17.01 4.71 -1.25
N TYR A 276 16.12 3.86 -0.75
CA TYR A 276 16.11 3.46 0.64
C TYR A 276 16.88 2.15 0.80
N THR A 277 18.11 2.21 1.29
CA THR A 277 18.95 1.04 1.60
C THR A 277 18.98 0.73 3.10
N GLY A 278 18.04 1.29 3.88
CA GLY A 278 18.12 1.34 5.33
C GLY A 278 17.52 0.13 6.03
N GLY A 279 18.31 -0.94 6.18
CA GLY A 279 18.04 -1.99 7.18
C GLY A 279 18.07 -1.42 8.61
N ASP A 280 19.04 -0.56 8.89
CA ASP A 280 19.34 -0.05 10.25
C ASP A 280 18.25 0.86 10.85
N SER A 281 17.43 1.52 10.02
CA SER A 281 16.35 2.39 10.51
C SER A 281 15.10 1.61 10.95
N LEU A 282 14.94 0.38 10.46
CA LEU A 282 13.83 -0.51 10.86
C LEU A 282 14.13 -1.27 12.15
N GLU A 283 15.40 -1.43 12.52
CA GLU A 283 15.82 -2.04 13.79
C GLU A 283 15.47 -1.21 15.03
N GLN A 284 14.99 0.04 14.84
CA GLN A 284 14.65 0.97 15.93
C GLN A 284 13.39 0.59 16.72
N ILE A 285 12.57 -0.33 16.20
CA ILE A 285 11.38 -0.84 16.89
C ILE A 285 11.65 -2.30 17.27
N THR A 286 12.31 -2.49 18.40
CA THR A 286 12.51 -3.79 19.02
C THR A 286 11.39 -4.06 20.01
N LEU A 287 10.77 -5.24 19.92
CA LEU A 287 9.84 -5.70 20.94
C LEU A 287 10.61 -6.21 22.15
N SER A 288 10.11 -5.94 23.35
CA SER A 288 10.63 -6.61 24.55
C SER A 288 10.27 -8.11 24.51
N ALA A 289 11.01 -8.93 25.25
CA ALA A 289 10.81 -10.38 25.26
C ALA A 289 9.38 -10.77 25.68
N GLU A 290 8.79 -10.01 26.60
CA GLU A 290 7.43 -10.19 27.10
C GLU A 290 6.40 -10.00 25.98
N ILE A 291 6.56 -8.96 25.15
CA ILE A 291 5.65 -8.69 24.03
C ILE A 291 5.89 -9.67 22.89
N ALA A 292 7.16 -9.99 22.60
CA ALA A 292 7.51 -10.94 21.56
C ALA A 292 6.95 -12.34 21.84
N GLY A 293 6.93 -12.76 23.11
CA GLY A 293 6.40 -14.06 23.54
C GLY A 293 4.88 -14.17 23.56
N LEU A 294 4.13 -13.09 23.33
CA LEU A 294 2.66 -13.13 23.31
C LEU A 294 2.16 -13.99 22.15
N PRO A 295 1.15 -14.86 22.35
CA PRO A 295 0.46 -15.52 21.26
C PRO A 295 -0.18 -14.51 20.31
N ALA A 296 0.00 -14.71 19.00
CA ALA A 296 -0.60 -13.87 17.99
C ALA A 296 -2.14 -14.02 18.01
N GLN A 297 -2.85 -12.90 17.97
CA GLN A 297 -4.30 -12.85 17.94
C GLN A 297 -4.79 -11.87 16.88
N SER A 298 -5.19 -12.38 15.71
CA SER A 298 -5.47 -11.55 14.54
C SER A 298 -6.94 -11.15 14.37
N TYR A 299 -7.81 -11.66 15.25
CA TYR A 299 -9.24 -11.38 15.27
C TYR A 299 -9.66 -10.73 16.60
N PRO A 300 -10.68 -9.85 16.59
CA PRO A 300 -11.16 -9.20 17.81
C PRO A 300 -11.56 -10.21 18.89
N PRO A 301 -11.14 -10.00 20.15
CA PRO A 301 -11.40 -10.93 21.26
C PRO A 301 -12.89 -11.08 21.61
N PHE A 302 -13.65 -9.98 21.54
CA PHE A 302 -15.05 -9.94 21.96
C PHE A 302 -16.01 -10.08 20.77
N ASP A 303 -17.18 -10.66 21.03
CA ASP A 303 -18.26 -10.77 20.06
C ASP A 303 -18.79 -9.36 19.74
N LEU A 304 -18.64 -8.91 18.49
CA LEU A 304 -19.35 -7.74 17.99
C LEU A 304 -20.81 -8.16 17.77
N LYS A 305 -21.77 -7.25 18.04
CA LYS A 305 -23.22 -7.53 17.85
C LYS A 305 -23.61 -7.86 16.41
N ASP A 306 -22.71 -7.71 15.45
CA ASP A 306 -22.91 -8.16 14.07
C ASP A 306 -22.96 -9.70 14.04
N SER A 307 -24.15 -10.28 13.80
CA SER A 307 -24.27 -11.69 13.47
C SER A 307 -23.44 -12.04 12.23
N PRO A 308 -22.83 -13.23 12.17
CA PRO A 308 -22.11 -13.66 10.98
C PRO A 308 -23.04 -13.67 9.77
N ASN A 309 -22.61 -12.99 8.71
CA ASN A 309 -23.42 -12.82 7.52
C ASN A 309 -22.65 -13.33 6.30
N LEU A 310 -23.25 -14.29 5.58
CA LEU A 310 -22.84 -14.59 4.22
C LEU A 310 -23.15 -13.36 3.37
N LEU A 311 -22.11 -12.72 2.83
CA LEU A 311 -22.29 -11.54 1.99
C LEU A 311 -22.56 -11.92 0.54
N THR A 312 -21.71 -12.77 -0.03
CA THR A 312 -21.85 -13.26 -1.41
C THR A 312 -21.20 -14.64 -1.55
N GLY A 313 -21.67 -15.44 -2.52
CA GLY A 313 -21.01 -16.68 -2.91
C GLY A 313 -21.94 -17.79 -3.39
N ASP A 314 -21.35 -18.92 -3.74
CA ASP A 314 -22.04 -20.15 -4.13
C ASP A 314 -22.83 -20.76 -2.95
N LEU A 315 -24.15 -20.81 -3.06
CA LEU A 315 -25.02 -21.35 -2.00
C LEU A 315 -24.88 -22.86 -1.81
N GLU A 316 -24.50 -23.60 -2.85
CA GLU A 316 -24.23 -25.04 -2.74
C GLU A 316 -22.92 -25.30 -1.99
N LEU A 317 -21.90 -24.47 -2.22
CA LEU A 317 -20.68 -24.55 -1.42
C LEU A 317 -20.93 -24.11 0.02
N TRP A 318 -21.75 -23.09 0.25
CA TRP A 318 -22.14 -22.65 1.59
C TRP A 318 -22.87 -23.74 2.37
N SER A 319 -23.81 -24.45 1.75
CA SER A 319 -24.59 -25.51 2.42
C SER A 319 -23.71 -26.67 2.89
N ARG A 320 -22.63 -26.96 2.15
CA ARG A 320 -21.63 -28.00 2.46
C ARG A 320 -20.66 -27.63 3.59
N LEU A 321 -20.60 -26.37 4.00
CA LEU A 321 -19.75 -25.99 5.14
C LEU A 321 -20.29 -26.54 6.47
N PRO A 322 -19.42 -26.85 7.44
CA PRO A 322 -19.83 -27.27 8.78
C PRO A 322 -20.73 -26.23 9.46
N ASP A 323 -21.79 -26.68 10.14
CA ASP A 323 -22.73 -25.77 10.81
C ASP A 323 -22.07 -24.92 11.90
N ALA A 324 -21.05 -25.45 12.57
CA ALA A 324 -20.24 -24.68 13.51
C ALA A 324 -19.58 -23.47 12.84
N LEU A 325 -19.07 -23.64 11.60
CA LEU A 325 -18.45 -22.56 10.83
C LEU A 325 -19.51 -21.53 10.44
N LYS A 326 -20.70 -21.94 10.01
CA LYS A 326 -21.80 -21.01 9.66
C LYS A 326 -22.24 -20.17 10.87
N ARG A 327 -22.25 -20.77 12.07
CA ARG A 327 -22.66 -20.10 13.32
C ARG A 327 -21.57 -19.22 13.92
N GLN A 328 -20.29 -19.60 13.80
CA GLN A 328 -19.16 -18.87 14.39
C GLN A 328 -17.95 -18.85 13.44
N PRO A 329 -18.04 -18.16 12.29
CA PRO A 329 -17.01 -18.21 11.25
C PRO A 329 -15.63 -17.82 11.76
N ALA A 330 -15.49 -16.69 12.48
CA ALA A 330 -14.19 -16.23 12.95
C ALA A 330 -13.53 -17.26 13.86
N ARG A 331 -14.25 -17.80 14.85
CA ARG A 331 -13.66 -18.78 15.78
C ARG A 331 -13.23 -20.06 15.08
N ILE A 332 -14.06 -20.58 14.19
CA ILE A 332 -13.78 -21.85 13.51
C ILE A 332 -12.67 -21.68 12.48
N ILE A 333 -12.72 -20.62 11.67
CA ILE A 333 -11.71 -20.37 10.62
C ILE A 333 -10.34 -20.07 11.24
N GLU A 334 -10.28 -19.30 12.32
CA GLU A 334 -9.00 -18.96 12.96
C GLU A 334 -8.34 -20.15 13.66
N ALA A 335 -9.12 -21.17 14.04
CA ALA A 335 -8.63 -22.44 14.59
C ALA A 335 -8.15 -23.43 13.51
N LEU A 336 -8.41 -23.17 12.22
CA LEU A 336 -7.91 -24.02 11.15
C LEU A 336 -6.37 -23.96 11.05
N PRO A 337 -5.73 -24.98 10.45
CA PRO A 337 -4.31 -24.96 10.15
C PRO A 337 -3.94 -23.76 9.28
N ASN A 338 -2.77 -23.17 9.56
CA ASN A 338 -2.22 -22.12 8.70
C ASN A 338 -1.85 -22.70 7.33
N TYR A 339 -1.99 -21.89 6.28
CA TYR A 339 -1.60 -22.27 4.94
C TYR A 339 -0.09 -22.57 4.87
N GLN A 340 0.24 -23.81 4.50
CA GLN A 340 1.57 -24.42 4.56
C GLN A 340 2.46 -23.96 3.41
N ARG A 341 2.67 -22.64 3.33
CA ARG A 341 3.58 -22.02 2.37
C ARG A 341 5.03 -22.44 2.63
N PRO A 342 5.88 -22.55 1.59
CA PRO A 342 7.29 -22.92 1.74
C PRO A 342 8.05 -22.11 2.80
N ASN A 343 7.85 -20.79 2.88
CA ASN A 343 8.50 -19.97 3.91
C ASN A 343 8.12 -20.41 5.33
N LEU A 344 6.83 -20.63 5.60
CA LEU A 344 6.36 -21.07 6.92
C LEU A 344 6.87 -22.47 7.24
N VAL A 345 6.76 -23.41 6.30
CA VAL A 345 7.19 -24.81 6.49
C VAL A 345 8.69 -24.89 6.77
N THR A 346 9.50 -24.10 6.06
CA THR A 346 10.95 -24.05 6.26
C THR A 346 11.27 -23.50 7.65
N TRP A 347 10.65 -22.39 8.03
CA TRP A 347 10.83 -21.77 9.33
C TRP A 347 10.44 -22.70 10.50
N LEU A 348 9.30 -23.41 10.38
CA LEU A 348 8.85 -24.38 11.40
C LEU A 348 9.88 -25.52 11.57
N LYS A 349 10.41 -26.03 10.45
CA LYS A 349 11.45 -27.07 10.45
C LYS A 349 12.75 -26.59 11.08
N GLU A 350 13.21 -25.39 10.74
CA GLU A 350 14.44 -24.79 11.29
C GLU A 350 14.36 -24.61 12.81
N ARG A 351 13.16 -24.35 13.34
CA ARG A 351 12.90 -24.24 14.78
C ARG A 351 12.52 -25.57 15.46
N GLY A 352 12.38 -26.65 14.72
CA GLY A 352 11.96 -27.95 15.26
C GLY A 352 10.54 -27.95 15.84
N VAL A 353 9.66 -27.09 15.34
CA VAL A 353 8.26 -26.99 15.79
C VAL A 353 7.29 -27.58 14.76
N HIS A 354 6.12 -28.02 15.23
CA HIS A 354 5.09 -28.65 14.40
C HIS A 354 4.12 -27.62 13.77
N ALA A 355 3.30 -28.07 12.83
CA ALA A 355 2.37 -27.23 12.08
C ALA A 355 1.21 -26.65 12.91
N ASP A 356 0.96 -27.23 14.08
CA ASP A 356 -0.03 -26.80 15.08
C ASP A 356 0.55 -25.80 16.10
N TYR A 357 1.82 -25.40 15.94
CA TYR A 357 2.47 -24.43 16.79
C TYR A 357 1.71 -23.09 16.82
N VAL A 358 1.43 -22.60 18.03
CA VAL A 358 0.79 -21.30 18.25
C VAL A 358 1.84 -20.21 18.08
N LEU A 359 1.80 -19.56 16.91
CA LEU A 359 2.71 -18.48 16.58
C LEU A 359 2.58 -17.32 17.56
N THR A 360 3.73 -16.82 17.99
CA THR A 360 3.86 -15.61 18.81
C THR A 360 4.01 -14.36 17.94
N ILE A 361 3.90 -13.19 18.57
CA ILE A 361 4.11 -11.91 17.92
C ILE A 361 5.55 -11.77 17.39
N GLY A 362 6.53 -12.29 18.15
CA GLY A 362 7.94 -12.36 17.72
C GLY A 362 8.10 -13.20 16.46
N ASP A 363 7.42 -14.35 16.38
CA ASP A 363 7.49 -15.21 15.20
C ASP A 363 6.99 -14.53 13.93
N LEU A 364 5.97 -13.66 14.03
CA LEU A 364 5.49 -12.87 12.89
C LEU A 364 6.58 -11.91 12.37
N LEU A 365 7.33 -11.27 13.28
CA LEU A 365 8.44 -10.39 12.90
C LEU A 365 9.58 -11.16 12.25
N ASP A 366 9.92 -12.33 12.79
CA ASP A 366 10.97 -13.20 12.27
C ASP A 366 10.63 -13.73 10.87
N LEU A 367 9.37 -14.12 10.67
CA LEU A 367 8.86 -14.56 9.37
C LEU A 367 8.79 -13.42 8.35
N GLY A 368 8.58 -12.17 8.80
CA GLY A 368 8.38 -11.02 7.92
C GLY A 368 7.05 -11.02 7.17
N PHE A 369 6.07 -11.83 7.59
CA PHE A 369 4.68 -11.82 7.08
C PHE A 369 3.71 -12.40 8.12
N ASP A 370 2.40 -12.24 7.90
CA ASP A 370 1.34 -12.82 8.74
C ASP A 370 0.83 -14.16 8.17
N PRO A 371 1.36 -15.32 8.59
CA PRO A 371 0.84 -16.64 8.20
C PRO A 371 -0.57 -16.91 8.71
N THR A 372 -1.03 -16.26 9.77
CA THR A 372 -2.37 -16.48 10.35
C THR A 372 -3.49 -15.96 9.46
N ARG A 373 -3.16 -15.14 8.45
CA ARG A 373 -4.11 -14.57 7.50
C ARG A 373 -4.75 -15.62 6.58
N LEU A 374 -4.05 -16.72 6.32
CA LEU A 374 -4.47 -17.75 5.38
C LEU A 374 -4.61 -19.08 6.09
N LYS A 375 -5.79 -19.68 5.93
CA LYS A 375 -6.19 -20.89 6.64
C LYS A 375 -6.61 -21.97 5.67
N GLU A 376 -6.16 -23.21 5.89
CA GLU A 376 -6.47 -24.36 5.02
C GLU A 376 -7.70 -25.12 5.50
N MET A 377 -8.52 -25.55 4.54
CA MET A 377 -9.67 -26.41 4.79
C MET A 377 -9.83 -27.41 3.65
N THR A 378 -10.28 -28.62 3.96
CA THR A 378 -10.72 -29.59 2.95
C THR A 378 -12.23 -29.75 3.02
N ILE A 379 -12.92 -29.68 1.88
CA ILE A 379 -14.36 -29.89 1.75
C ILE A 379 -14.54 -30.96 0.67
N ASP A 380 -15.14 -32.10 1.00
CA ASP A 380 -15.37 -33.22 0.07
C ASP A 380 -14.13 -33.70 -0.70
N GLY A 381 -12.94 -33.62 -0.07
CA GLY A 381 -11.67 -34.01 -0.69
C GLY A 381 -11.02 -32.93 -1.57
N GLU A 382 -11.69 -31.79 -1.79
CA GLU A 382 -11.11 -30.62 -2.45
C GLU A 382 -10.45 -29.67 -1.43
N GLU A 383 -9.30 -29.10 -1.78
CA GLU A 383 -8.56 -28.17 -0.91
C GLU A 383 -8.94 -26.70 -1.16
N PHE A 384 -9.21 -25.99 -0.08
CA PHE A 384 -9.58 -24.58 -0.06
C PHE A 384 -8.71 -23.78 0.89
N ILE A 385 -8.69 -22.47 0.67
CA ILE A 385 -8.06 -21.49 1.54
C ILE A 385 -9.09 -20.44 1.93
N PHE A 386 -9.14 -20.11 3.23
CA PHE A 386 -9.75 -18.87 3.71
C PHE A 386 -8.70 -17.77 3.80
N GLU A 387 -9.00 -16.63 3.18
CA GLU A 387 -8.24 -15.40 3.35
C GLU A 387 -8.99 -14.43 4.26
N ARG A 388 -8.34 -14.00 5.34
CA ARG A 388 -8.83 -12.90 6.18
C ARG A 388 -8.46 -11.55 5.55
N ILE A 389 -9.45 -10.68 5.39
CA ILE A 389 -9.29 -9.26 5.06
C ILE A 389 -10.07 -8.39 6.05
N GLN A 390 -9.73 -7.11 6.12
CA GLN A 390 -10.52 -6.16 6.91
C GLN A 390 -11.83 -5.84 6.16
N ALA A 391 -12.94 -5.64 6.88
CA ALA A 391 -14.23 -5.34 6.25
C ALA A 391 -14.19 -4.10 5.33
N LYS A 392 -13.34 -3.12 5.63
CA LYS A 392 -13.14 -1.93 4.78
C LYS A 392 -12.57 -2.24 3.38
N GLN A 393 -11.97 -3.40 3.19
CA GLN A 393 -11.40 -3.86 1.92
C GLN A 393 -12.43 -4.60 1.04
N LEU A 394 -13.67 -4.78 1.52
CA LEU A 394 -14.75 -5.41 0.74
C LEU A 394 -15.02 -4.70 -0.60
N PRO A 395 -15.00 -3.35 -0.71
CA PRO A 395 -15.18 -2.69 -2.01
C PRO A 395 -14.07 -3.02 -3.01
N ASP A 396 -12.83 -3.17 -2.55
CA ASP A 396 -11.69 -3.56 -3.41
C ASP A 396 -11.81 -5.01 -3.84
N LEU A 397 -12.27 -5.88 -2.93
CA LEU A 397 -12.57 -7.27 -3.24
C LEU A 397 -13.65 -7.40 -4.31
N GLU A 398 -14.70 -6.58 -4.27
CA GLU A 398 -15.76 -6.63 -5.27
C GLU A 398 -15.25 -6.17 -6.64
N ARG A 399 -14.47 -5.08 -6.69
CA ARG A 399 -13.77 -4.64 -7.92
C ARG A 399 -12.90 -5.75 -8.49
N LYS A 400 -12.13 -6.41 -7.61
CA LYS A 400 -11.27 -7.55 -7.96
C LYS A 400 -12.07 -8.73 -8.50
N LYS A 401 -13.19 -9.08 -7.88
CA LYS A 401 -14.07 -10.18 -8.31
C LYS A 401 -14.65 -9.93 -9.70
N VAL A 402 -15.11 -8.71 -9.98
CA VAL A 402 -15.60 -8.32 -11.31
C VAL A 402 -14.50 -8.46 -12.37
N LEU A 403 -13.29 -7.99 -12.05
CA LEU A 403 -12.13 -8.10 -12.92
C LEU A 403 -11.76 -9.56 -13.22
N LEU A 404 -11.63 -10.41 -12.18
CA LEU A 404 -11.30 -11.82 -12.33
C LEU A 404 -12.36 -12.59 -13.14
N LYS A 405 -13.66 -12.34 -12.91
CA LYS A 405 -14.73 -12.96 -13.70
C LYS A 405 -14.67 -12.56 -15.18
N SER A 406 -14.28 -11.32 -15.44
CA SER A 406 -14.11 -10.81 -16.80
C SER A 406 -12.87 -11.41 -17.48
N MET A 407 -11.79 -11.63 -16.72
CA MET A 407 -10.60 -12.34 -17.20
C MET A 407 -10.90 -13.80 -17.51
N GLU A 408 -11.63 -14.49 -16.64
CA GLU A 408 -11.99 -15.90 -16.84
C GLU A 408 -12.76 -16.12 -18.15
N SER A 409 -13.67 -15.20 -18.51
CA SER A 409 -14.43 -15.28 -19.75
C SER A 409 -13.63 -14.88 -21.00
N LYS A 410 -12.75 -13.87 -20.91
CA LYS A 410 -12.00 -13.33 -22.06
C LYS A 410 -10.67 -14.04 -22.35
N MET A 411 -10.08 -14.66 -21.32
CA MET A 411 -8.69 -15.14 -21.35
C MET A 411 -8.59 -16.64 -21.09
N LEU A 412 -9.70 -17.38 -21.21
CA LEU A 412 -9.73 -18.82 -21.02
C LEU A 412 -8.79 -19.52 -22.00
N GLY A 413 -7.88 -20.34 -21.47
CA GLY A 413 -6.94 -21.13 -22.28
C GLY A 413 -5.77 -20.34 -22.87
N LEU A 414 -5.65 -19.04 -22.59
CA LEU A 414 -4.50 -18.25 -23.04
C LEU A 414 -3.21 -18.72 -22.36
N ARG A 415 -2.10 -18.58 -23.10
CA ARG A 415 -0.76 -18.86 -22.61
C ARG A 415 0.08 -17.60 -22.58
N VAL A 416 0.86 -17.45 -21.52
CA VAL A 416 1.80 -16.36 -21.26
C VAL A 416 3.19 -16.99 -21.19
N GLU A 417 4.09 -16.68 -22.12
CA GLU A 417 5.41 -17.35 -22.17
C GLU A 417 5.28 -18.90 -22.14
N ASN A 418 4.30 -19.43 -22.87
CA ASN A 418 3.87 -20.84 -22.88
C ASN A 418 3.22 -21.38 -21.59
N ALA A 419 3.24 -20.63 -20.48
CA ALA A 419 2.56 -20.98 -19.24
C ALA A 419 1.04 -20.76 -19.36
N LEU A 420 0.24 -21.71 -18.88
CA LEU A 420 -1.22 -21.56 -18.90
C LEU A 420 -1.66 -20.46 -17.91
N LEU A 421 -2.38 -19.45 -18.41
CA LEU A 421 -2.99 -18.42 -17.57
C LEU A 421 -4.25 -19.01 -16.91
N LYS A 422 -4.34 -18.88 -15.59
CA LYS A 422 -5.47 -19.33 -14.79
C LYS A 422 -5.98 -18.22 -13.89
N VAL A 423 -7.24 -18.30 -13.51
CA VAL A 423 -7.90 -17.32 -12.65
C VAL A 423 -8.42 -18.04 -11.40
N ASN A 424 -8.25 -17.44 -10.22
CA ASN A 424 -8.75 -17.99 -8.96
C ASN A 424 -9.66 -16.97 -8.24
N PRO A 425 -10.95 -16.88 -8.62
CA PRO A 425 -11.86 -15.89 -8.06
C PRO A 425 -12.29 -16.25 -6.62
N PRO A 426 -12.78 -15.26 -5.83
CA PRO A 426 -13.49 -15.52 -4.58
C PRO A 426 -14.73 -16.42 -4.80
N LEU A 427 -14.87 -17.47 -3.99
CA LEU A 427 -16.02 -18.38 -4.04
C LEU A 427 -17.10 -17.99 -3.02
N LEU A 428 -16.71 -17.71 -1.78
CA LEU A 428 -17.57 -17.24 -0.70
C LEU A 428 -16.95 -16.05 0.00
N THR A 429 -17.79 -15.16 0.52
CA THR A 429 -17.41 -14.05 1.37
C THR A 429 -18.29 -14.03 2.61
N ILE A 430 -17.68 -14.24 3.77
CA ILE A 430 -18.36 -14.27 5.07
C ILE A 430 -17.86 -13.09 5.88
N ARG A 431 -18.77 -12.26 6.40
CA ARG A 431 -18.41 -11.19 7.34
C ARG A 431 -18.67 -11.64 8.76
N ASP A 432 -17.66 -11.48 9.61
CA ASP A 432 -17.77 -11.76 11.03
C ASP A 432 -16.73 -10.94 11.81
N ARG A 433 -17.13 -10.41 12.96
CA ARG A 433 -16.28 -9.62 13.89
C ARG A 433 -15.39 -8.55 13.22
N GLY A 434 -15.96 -7.76 12.30
CA GLY A 434 -15.24 -6.66 11.63
C GLY A 434 -14.19 -7.10 10.59
N ASN A 435 -14.04 -8.40 10.38
CA ASN A 435 -13.26 -8.99 9.29
C ASN A 435 -14.19 -9.57 8.23
N ALA A 436 -13.64 -9.83 7.05
CA ALA A 436 -14.24 -10.68 6.05
C ALA A 436 -13.32 -11.88 5.76
N TYR A 437 -13.92 -13.05 5.61
CA TYR A 437 -13.26 -14.32 5.34
C TYR A 437 -13.66 -14.79 3.94
N ILE A 438 -12.66 -14.90 3.08
CA ILE A 438 -12.86 -15.14 1.65
C ILE A 438 -12.43 -16.58 1.35
N LEU A 439 -13.37 -17.42 0.96
CA LEU A 439 -13.07 -18.79 0.54
C LEU A 439 -12.61 -18.79 -0.92
N ARG A 440 -11.50 -19.45 -1.20
CA ARG A 440 -10.96 -19.67 -2.55
C ARG A 440 -10.49 -21.11 -2.70
N ARG A 441 -10.37 -21.59 -3.93
CA ARG A 441 -9.65 -22.85 -4.19
C ARG A 441 -8.17 -22.66 -3.82
N LYS A 442 -7.56 -23.70 -3.24
CA LYS A 442 -6.12 -23.72 -3.02
C LYS A 442 -5.42 -23.72 -4.39
N VAL A 443 -4.50 -22.78 -4.58
CA VAL A 443 -3.74 -22.65 -5.82
C VAL A 443 -2.59 -23.65 -5.80
N GLY A 444 -2.37 -24.37 -6.91
CA GLY A 444 -1.19 -25.22 -7.11
C GLY A 444 0.08 -24.40 -7.39
N GLY A 445 0.38 -23.44 -6.51
CA GLY A 445 1.42 -22.45 -6.71
C GLY A 445 1.63 -21.54 -5.51
N ILE A 446 2.69 -20.74 -5.57
CA ILE A 446 3.05 -19.78 -4.52
C ILE A 446 3.15 -18.37 -5.10
N HIS A 447 3.17 -17.37 -4.21
CA HIS A 447 3.34 -15.98 -4.62
C HIS A 447 4.66 -15.83 -5.38
N TRP A 448 4.68 -15.05 -6.46
CA TRP A 448 5.88 -14.95 -7.30
C TRP A 448 7.11 -14.39 -6.54
N GLU A 449 6.92 -13.45 -5.61
CA GLU A 449 8.02 -12.93 -4.76
C GLU A 449 8.58 -14.04 -3.86
N GLU A 450 7.70 -14.88 -3.29
CA GLU A 450 8.11 -16.01 -2.46
C GLU A 450 8.85 -17.06 -3.30
N ALA A 451 8.43 -17.30 -4.54
CA ALA A 451 9.16 -18.18 -5.46
C ALA A 451 10.59 -17.69 -5.74
N VAL A 452 10.77 -16.38 -5.96
CA VAL A 452 12.09 -15.77 -6.16
C VAL A 452 12.94 -15.86 -4.89
N GLU A 453 12.34 -15.61 -3.72
CA GLU A 453 13.00 -15.75 -2.42
C GLU A 453 13.46 -17.19 -2.17
N GLN A 454 12.61 -18.18 -2.46
CA GLN A 454 12.95 -19.60 -2.32
C GLN A 454 14.13 -20.02 -3.20
N ILE A 455 14.20 -19.49 -4.43
CA ILE A 455 15.35 -19.70 -5.32
C ILE A 455 16.64 -19.17 -4.71
N HIS A 456 16.61 -18.00 -4.06
CA HIS A 456 17.78 -17.41 -3.44
C HIS A 456 18.16 -18.03 -2.09
N ARG A 457 17.24 -18.69 -1.40
CA ARG A 457 17.52 -19.33 -0.09
C ARG A 457 18.01 -20.76 -0.21
N SER A 458 17.42 -21.57 -1.09
CA SER A 458 17.75 -23.00 -1.22
C SER A 458 18.92 -23.27 -2.16
N ASP A 459 19.99 -23.91 -1.68
CA ASP A 459 21.17 -24.25 -2.49
C ASP A 459 20.86 -25.21 -3.64
N ALA A 460 19.83 -26.04 -3.51
CA ALA A 460 19.35 -26.88 -4.61
C ALA A 460 18.69 -26.02 -5.70
N LEU A 461 17.87 -25.04 -5.31
CA LEU A 461 17.20 -24.14 -6.26
C LEU A 461 18.16 -23.14 -6.90
N LYS A 462 19.19 -22.65 -6.20
CA LYS A 462 20.26 -21.83 -6.78
C LYS A 462 20.98 -22.55 -7.93
N ARG A 463 21.28 -23.84 -7.75
CA ARG A 463 21.91 -24.67 -8.80
C ARG A 463 21.02 -24.81 -10.03
N LEU A 464 19.72 -25.02 -9.81
CA LEU A 464 18.74 -25.06 -10.90
C LEU A 464 18.59 -23.71 -11.58
N ASP A 465 18.58 -22.60 -10.84
CA ASP A 465 18.51 -21.24 -11.39
C ASP A 465 19.71 -20.91 -12.27
N HIS A 466 20.93 -21.31 -11.89
CA HIS A 466 22.10 -21.10 -12.72
C HIS A 466 21.93 -21.73 -14.12
N SER A 467 21.31 -22.90 -14.17
CA SER A 467 21.14 -23.71 -15.39
C SER A 467 19.94 -23.27 -16.22
N LEU A 468 18.78 -23.07 -15.59
CA LEU A 468 17.49 -22.84 -16.25
C LEU A 468 17.04 -21.37 -16.23
N LYS A 469 17.78 -20.49 -15.55
CA LYS A 469 17.44 -19.07 -15.34
C LYS A 469 16.04 -18.89 -14.76
N LEU A 470 15.71 -19.68 -13.73
CA LEU A 470 14.40 -19.74 -13.08
C LEU A 470 13.89 -18.37 -12.62
N HIS A 471 14.74 -17.54 -12.00
CA HIS A 471 14.33 -16.21 -11.54
C HIS A 471 13.87 -15.35 -12.74
N ARG A 472 14.64 -15.38 -13.84
CA ARG A 472 14.34 -14.59 -15.04
C ARG A 472 13.08 -15.10 -15.71
N MET A 473 12.87 -16.41 -15.73
CA MET A 473 11.66 -17.05 -16.24
C MET A 473 10.42 -16.64 -15.44
N ILE A 474 10.49 -16.67 -14.10
CA ILE A 474 9.39 -16.24 -13.23
C ILE A 474 9.07 -14.76 -13.47
N LEU A 475 10.08 -13.88 -13.40
CA LEU A 475 9.87 -12.44 -13.60
C LEU A 475 9.35 -12.12 -15.00
N GLY A 476 9.87 -12.79 -16.03
CA GLY A 476 9.42 -12.64 -17.42
C GLY A 476 7.95 -13.03 -17.56
N THR A 477 7.58 -14.22 -17.07
CA THR A 477 6.21 -14.73 -17.13
C THR A 477 5.23 -13.82 -16.38
N VAL A 478 5.59 -13.35 -15.18
CA VAL A 478 4.72 -12.46 -14.38
C VAL A 478 4.53 -11.10 -15.05
N ARG A 479 5.61 -10.50 -15.57
CA ARG A 479 5.55 -9.22 -16.29
C ARG A 479 4.68 -9.34 -17.54
N GLU A 480 4.89 -10.39 -18.31
CA GLU A 480 4.11 -10.63 -19.53
C GLU A 480 2.64 -10.91 -19.21
N ALA A 481 2.36 -11.65 -18.14
CA ALA A 481 0.99 -11.88 -17.69
C ALA A 481 0.29 -10.56 -17.31
N ASN A 482 0.95 -9.71 -16.53
CA ASN A 482 0.42 -8.40 -16.15
C ASN A 482 0.21 -7.49 -17.37
N ARG A 483 1.16 -7.46 -18.31
CA ARG A 483 1.05 -6.69 -19.55
C ARG A 483 -0.14 -7.17 -20.39
N MET A 484 -0.25 -8.48 -20.61
CA MET A 484 -1.36 -9.07 -21.36
C MET A 484 -2.71 -8.79 -20.71
N VAL A 485 -2.81 -8.90 -19.38
CA VAL A 485 -4.05 -8.57 -18.65
C VAL A 485 -4.36 -7.07 -18.77
N SER A 486 -3.37 -6.20 -18.65
CA SER A 486 -3.53 -4.75 -18.83
C SER A 486 -4.10 -4.40 -20.20
N GLU A 487 -3.54 -4.98 -21.27
CA GLU A 487 -3.97 -4.75 -22.64
C GLU A 487 -5.38 -5.27 -22.91
N GLN A 488 -5.70 -6.48 -22.43
CA GLN A 488 -7.01 -7.10 -22.68
C GLN A 488 -8.15 -6.52 -21.84
N MET A 489 -7.82 -6.03 -20.63
CA MET A 489 -8.80 -5.49 -19.70
C MET A 489 -8.94 -3.96 -19.79
N GLY A 490 -8.03 -3.27 -20.47
CA GLY A 490 -8.03 -1.81 -20.57
C GLY A 490 -7.77 -1.13 -19.23
N VAL A 491 -7.04 -1.79 -18.33
CA VAL A 491 -6.69 -1.29 -16.99
C VAL A 491 -5.19 -1.04 -16.95
N GLU A 492 -4.75 0.12 -16.45
CA GLU A 492 -3.32 0.43 -16.33
C GLU A 492 -2.59 -0.56 -15.40
N GLU A 493 -1.37 -0.96 -15.76
CA GLU A 493 -0.57 -1.93 -14.98
C GLU A 493 -0.42 -1.57 -13.48
N PRO A 494 -0.20 -0.31 -13.05
CA PRO A 494 -0.12 0.02 -11.63
C PRO A 494 -1.42 -0.30 -10.88
N ALA A 495 -2.57 0.00 -11.47
CA ALA A 495 -3.88 -0.30 -10.89
C ALA A 495 -4.16 -1.81 -10.84
N LEU A 496 -3.61 -2.58 -11.79
CA LEU A 496 -3.67 -4.05 -11.75
C LEU A 496 -2.81 -4.63 -10.63
N ASN A 497 -1.60 -4.11 -10.41
CA ASN A 497 -0.71 -4.58 -9.34
C ASN A 497 -1.29 -4.33 -7.94
N ASP A 498 -2.13 -3.30 -7.79
CA ASP A 498 -2.83 -3.01 -6.53
C ASP A 498 -4.03 -3.95 -6.28
N LEU A 499 -4.65 -4.45 -7.36
CA LEU A 499 -5.88 -5.26 -7.28
C LEU A 499 -5.63 -6.76 -7.39
N LEU A 500 -4.69 -7.20 -8.22
CA LEU A 500 -4.43 -8.60 -8.55
C LEU A 500 -3.14 -9.10 -7.95
N THR A 501 -3.11 -10.38 -7.64
CA THR A 501 -1.92 -11.05 -7.12
C THR A 501 -1.54 -12.20 -8.03
N CYS A 502 -0.27 -12.25 -8.44
CA CYS A 502 0.27 -13.30 -9.30
C CYS A 502 0.84 -14.46 -8.47
N PHE A 503 0.44 -15.68 -8.83
CA PHE A 503 1.02 -16.91 -8.31
C PHE A 503 1.63 -17.73 -9.45
N VAL A 504 2.77 -18.36 -9.19
CA VAL A 504 3.45 -19.23 -10.17
C VAL A 504 3.34 -20.68 -9.75
N SER A 505 3.25 -21.58 -10.73
CA SER A 505 3.10 -23.02 -10.49
C SER A 505 4.27 -23.58 -9.68
N TRP A 506 3.96 -24.20 -8.54
CA TRP A 506 4.94 -24.64 -7.56
C TRP A 506 4.43 -25.85 -6.79
N ASP A 507 5.27 -26.85 -6.61
CA ASP A 507 5.02 -27.96 -5.71
C ASP A 507 5.44 -27.57 -4.30
N MET A 508 4.45 -27.28 -3.45
CA MET A 508 4.66 -26.90 -2.05
C MET A 508 5.25 -28.03 -1.20
N LYS A 509 5.01 -29.31 -1.55
CA LYS A 509 5.52 -30.45 -0.77
C LYS A 509 7.01 -30.65 -1.00
N SER A 510 7.45 -30.63 -2.26
CA SER A 510 8.86 -30.79 -2.62
C SER A 510 9.64 -29.49 -2.66
N ASN A 511 8.96 -28.35 -2.50
CA ASN A 511 9.49 -26.99 -2.62
C ASN A 511 10.23 -26.76 -3.94
N ARG A 512 9.54 -26.98 -5.07
CA ARG A 512 10.12 -26.87 -6.42
C ARG A 512 9.16 -26.17 -7.39
N PRO A 513 9.69 -25.41 -8.37
CA PRO A 513 8.86 -24.89 -9.45
C PRO A 513 8.32 -26.04 -10.31
N LEU A 514 7.06 -25.94 -10.72
CA LEU A 514 6.49 -26.85 -11.70
C LEU A 514 6.80 -26.32 -13.09
N LEU A 515 7.67 -27.03 -13.80
CA LEU A 515 8.16 -26.66 -15.12
C LEU A 515 7.66 -27.66 -16.16
N MET A 516 7.43 -27.14 -17.36
CA MET A 516 7.23 -27.91 -18.57
C MET A 516 8.47 -27.73 -19.45
N VAL A 517 8.84 -28.80 -20.15
CA VAL A 517 9.97 -28.79 -21.10
C VAL A 517 9.43 -29.24 -22.44
N ASP A 518 9.64 -28.42 -23.47
CA ASP A 518 9.41 -28.81 -24.86
C ASP A 518 10.75 -28.87 -25.62
N PHE A 519 10.70 -29.14 -26.92
CA PHE A 519 11.89 -29.26 -27.77
C PHE A 519 12.71 -27.96 -27.88
N SER A 520 12.14 -26.82 -27.49
CA SER A 520 12.74 -25.50 -27.70
C SER A 520 13.17 -24.85 -26.39
N ASN A 521 12.39 -24.97 -25.30
CA ASN A 521 12.62 -24.26 -24.05
C ASN A 521 12.00 -24.96 -22.83
N SER A 522 12.41 -24.51 -21.64
CA SER A 522 11.72 -24.77 -20.37
C SER A 522 10.86 -23.57 -19.98
N TYR A 523 9.67 -23.79 -19.45
CA TYR A 523 8.74 -22.74 -19.03
C TYR A 523 7.89 -23.17 -17.82
N LEU A 524 7.24 -22.21 -17.14
CA LEU A 524 6.34 -22.51 -16.02
C LEU A 524 5.08 -23.24 -16.49
N ALA A 525 4.59 -24.22 -15.73
CA ALA A 525 3.36 -24.93 -16.11
C ALA A 525 2.13 -24.00 -16.14
N SER A 526 2.02 -23.08 -15.18
CA SER A 526 0.92 -22.10 -15.15
C SER A 526 1.27 -20.85 -14.35
N VAL A 527 0.59 -19.75 -14.67
CA VAL A 527 0.52 -18.52 -13.88
C VAL A 527 -0.93 -18.25 -13.49
N TRP A 528 -1.17 -17.91 -12.24
CA TRP A 528 -2.50 -17.67 -11.69
C TRP A 528 -2.69 -16.21 -11.32
N MET A 529 -3.85 -15.68 -11.67
CA MET A 529 -4.35 -14.36 -11.27
C MET A 529 -5.42 -14.55 -10.21
N ALA A 530 -5.19 -14.04 -9.01
CA ALA A 530 -6.07 -14.27 -7.87
C ALA A 530 -6.35 -13.00 -7.09
#